data_AF-A1IW12-F1
#
_entry.id   AF-A1IW12-F1
#
_cell.length_a   1.000
_cell.length_b   1.000
_cell.length_c   1.000
_cell.angle_alpha   90.00
_cell.angle_beta   90.00
_cell.angle_gamma   90.00
#
_symmetry.space_group_name_H-M   'P 1'
#
loop_
_entity.id
_entity.type
_entity.pdbx_description
1 polymer ?
#
loop_
_entity_poly.entity_id
_entity_poly.type
_entity_poly.pdbx_seq_one_letter_code
_entity_poly.pdbx_strand_id
1 'polypeptide(L)'
;VFSDGSFVYIPKNTKCPMPISTYFRINAMETGQFERTLIVADEGSFAEYLEGCTAPSYDTNQLHAAVVELYCHGGAEIKYSTVQNWYAGDEEGKGGIYNFVTKRGLCAGPRSKISWTQVETGSAITWKYPSVILEGDESVGEFYSVALTNNYQQADTGTKMIHKGKNTRSRIISKGISAGHSRNCYRGLVQVLSNAQNA
;
A
#
# COMPACT_ATOMS: atom_id res chain seq x y z
N VAL A 1 8.23 17.68 8.88
CA VAL A 1 8.09 16.22 9.06
C VAL A 1 8.02 15.53 7.71
N PHE A 2 7.00 15.76 6.88
CA PHE A 2 7.02 15.28 5.48
C PHE A 2 7.75 16.27 4.56
N SER A 3 9.02 15.99 4.27
CA SER A 3 9.79 16.66 3.21
C SER A 3 10.00 15.79 1.98
N ASP A 4 9.86 14.47 2.16
CA ASP A 4 10.21 13.46 1.16
C ASP A 4 8.95 12.85 0.55
N GLY A 5 9.09 12.27 -0.64
CA GLY A 5 8.03 11.53 -1.31
C GLY A 5 7.98 11.80 -2.81
N SER A 6 6.85 11.47 -3.42
CA SER A 6 6.69 11.46 -4.86
C SER A 6 5.37 12.09 -5.30
N PHE A 7 5.41 12.86 -6.37
CA PHE A 7 4.20 13.32 -7.07
C PHE A 7 4.22 12.81 -8.50
N VAL A 8 3.14 12.14 -8.90
CA VAL A 8 2.97 11.60 -10.26
C VAL A 8 1.64 12.05 -10.80
N TYR A 9 1.64 12.66 -11.99
CA TYR A 9 0.44 12.99 -12.74
C TYR A 9 0.50 12.34 -14.12
N ILE A 10 -0.53 11.56 -14.45
CA ILE A 10 -0.68 10.95 -15.78
C ILE A 10 -1.81 11.66 -16.51
N PRO A 11 -1.53 12.33 -17.66
CA PRO A 11 -2.54 13.06 -18.41
C PRO A 11 -3.63 12.17 -19.01
N LYS A 12 -4.74 12.81 -19.42
CA LYS A 12 -5.86 12.14 -20.08
C LYS A 12 -5.40 11.25 -21.23
N ASN A 13 -6.03 10.08 -21.34
CA ASN A 13 -5.83 9.10 -22.41
C ASN A 13 -4.36 8.68 -22.60
N THR A 14 -3.53 8.84 -21.57
CA THR A 14 -2.11 8.53 -21.63
C THR A 14 -1.84 7.24 -20.89
N LYS A 15 -1.19 6.29 -21.57
CA LYS A 15 -0.63 5.11 -20.93
C LYS A 15 0.84 5.36 -20.67
N CYS A 16 1.26 5.32 -19.41
CA CYS A 16 2.67 5.42 -19.09
C CYS A 16 3.42 4.26 -19.79
N PRO A 17 4.45 4.55 -20.60
CA PRO A 17 5.09 3.53 -21.43
C PRO A 17 5.98 2.57 -20.63
N MET A 18 6.25 2.90 -19.36
CA MET A 18 7.12 2.14 -18.48
C MET A 18 6.62 2.25 -17.03
N PRO A 19 6.91 1.25 -16.17
CA PRO A 19 6.65 1.39 -14.75
C PRO A 19 7.50 2.49 -14.13
N ILE A 20 6.87 3.30 -13.27
CA ILE A 20 7.56 4.32 -12.47
C ILE A 20 8.06 3.63 -11.21
N SER A 21 9.37 3.61 -11.00
CA SER A 21 9.97 2.97 -9.84
C SER A 21 10.62 4.01 -8.93
N THR A 22 10.26 3.98 -7.66
CA THR A 22 10.92 4.76 -6.62
C THR A 22 11.49 3.83 -5.56
N TYR A 23 12.77 3.99 -5.28
CA TYR A 23 13.47 3.20 -4.28
C TYR A 23 13.90 4.11 -3.14
N PHE A 24 13.28 3.93 -1.97
CA PHE A 24 13.66 4.66 -0.77
C PHE A 24 14.68 3.83 0.01
N ARG A 25 15.89 4.36 0.14
CA ARG A 25 16.94 3.78 0.96
C ARG A 25 17.10 4.60 2.22
N ILE A 26 16.79 4.01 3.37
CA ILE A 26 17.06 4.64 4.67
C ILE A 26 18.58 4.61 4.87
N ASN A 27 19.24 5.75 4.66
CA ASN A 27 20.67 5.92 4.93
C ASN A 27 20.94 6.80 6.15
N ALA A 28 19.94 7.58 6.60
CA ALA A 28 20.10 8.50 7.72
C ALA A 28 19.93 7.74 9.05
N MET A 29 20.83 8.01 9.99
CA MET A 29 20.79 7.48 11.37
C MET A 29 19.68 8.13 12.21
N GLU A 30 18.85 9.00 11.61
CA GLU A 30 17.80 9.73 12.28
C GLU A 30 16.56 8.86 12.55
N THR A 31 15.86 9.22 13.61
CA THR A 31 14.87 8.40 14.32
C THR A 31 13.56 8.13 13.56
N GLY A 32 13.37 8.65 12.34
CA GLY A 32 12.26 8.24 11.49
C GLY A 32 12.22 8.82 10.08
N GLN A 33 11.65 8.05 9.14
CA GLN A 33 11.42 8.42 7.75
C GLN A 33 9.94 8.73 7.55
N PHE A 34 9.66 9.92 7.00
CA PHE A 34 8.31 10.39 6.71
C PHE A 34 8.21 10.79 5.25
N GLU A 35 7.42 10.04 4.48
CA GLU A 35 7.25 10.29 3.05
C GLU A 35 5.78 10.37 2.66
N ARG A 36 5.49 11.19 1.65
CA ARG A 36 4.14 11.35 1.10
C ARG A 36 4.13 11.19 -0.41
N THR A 37 3.39 10.20 -0.89
CA THR A 37 3.23 9.92 -2.31
C THR A 37 1.81 10.25 -2.76
N LEU A 38 1.68 11.06 -3.82
CA LEU A 38 0.43 11.37 -4.47
C LEU A 38 0.51 10.99 -5.95
N ILE A 39 -0.38 10.11 -6.40
CA ILE A 39 -0.51 9.69 -7.79
C ILE A 39 -1.90 10.08 -8.29
N VAL A 40 -1.95 10.87 -9.36
CA VAL A 40 -3.18 11.28 -10.03
C VAL A 40 -3.18 10.71 -11.45
N ALA A 41 -4.13 9.83 -11.72
CA ALA A 41 -4.38 9.26 -13.04
C ALA A 41 -5.65 9.89 -13.61
N ASP A 42 -5.50 10.74 -14.63
CA ASP A 42 -6.62 11.42 -15.29
C ASP A 42 -7.39 10.45 -16.22
N GLU A 43 -8.51 10.89 -16.79
CA GLU A 43 -9.45 10.07 -17.55
C GLU A 43 -8.77 9.17 -18.59
N GLY A 44 -9.11 7.88 -18.60
CA GLY A 44 -8.58 6.92 -19.58
C GLY A 44 -7.06 6.67 -19.48
N SER A 45 -6.40 7.13 -18.42
CA SER A 45 -4.96 6.96 -18.25
C SER A 45 -4.56 5.65 -17.58
N PHE A 46 -3.30 5.25 -17.73
CA PHE A 46 -2.74 4.06 -17.09
C PHE A 46 -1.40 4.35 -16.44
N ALA A 47 -1.24 3.92 -15.19
CA ALA A 47 0.01 4.03 -14.43
C ALA A 47 0.36 2.70 -13.75
N GLU A 48 1.63 2.33 -13.80
CA GLU A 48 2.21 1.30 -12.93
C GLU A 48 3.30 1.94 -12.09
N TYR A 49 3.18 1.82 -10.77
CA TYR A 49 4.09 2.40 -9.80
C TYR A 49 4.66 1.31 -8.90
N LEU A 50 5.99 1.26 -8.79
CA LEU A 50 6.72 0.35 -7.91
C LEU A 50 7.42 1.15 -6.81
N GLU A 51 7.08 0.82 -5.57
CA GLU A 51 7.72 1.31 -4.36
C GLU A 51 8.62 0.22 -3.78
N GLY A 52 9.92 0.48 -3.68
CA GLY A 52 10.88 -0.39 -3.02
C GLY A 52 11.51 0.29 -1.81
N CYS A 53 11.66 -0.42 -0.69
CA CYS A 53 12.42 0.09 0.45
C CYS A 53 13.33 -0.99 1.08
N THR A 54 14.54 -0.58 1.45
CA THR A 54 15.48 -1.39 2.25
C THR A 54 16.19 -0.53 3.29
N ALA A 55 16.43 -1.08 4.47
CA ALA A 55 17.20 -0.43 5.53
C ALA A 55 18.40 -1.27 5.99
N PRO A 56 19.52 -0.62 6.38
CA PRO A 56 20.61 -1.23 7.13
C PRO A 56 20.15 -1.72 8.53
N SER A 57 20.95 -2.61 9.14
CA SER A 57 20.78 -3.03 10.53
C SER A 57 21.14 -1.90 11.50
N TYR A 58 20.25 -1.58 12.43
CA TYR A 58 20.49 -0.62 13.51
C TYR A 58 19.99 -1.19 14.84
N ASP A 59 20.70 -0.87 15.93
CA ASP A 59 20.40 -1.35 17.28
C ASP A 59 19.18 -0.63 17.90
N THR A 60 18.85 0.57 17.42
CA THR A 60 17.69 1.35 17.87
C THR A 60 16.51 1.21 16.91
N ASN A 61 15.31 1.10 17.44
CA ASN A 61 14.09 1.06 16.64
C ASN A 61 13.93 2.33 15.79
N GLN A 62 13.63 2.16 14.50
CA GLN A 62 13.37 3.26 13.57
C GLN A 62 11.91 3.27 13.16
N LEU A 63 11.33 4.46 13.03
CA LEU A 63 9.95 4.62 12.56
C LEU A 63 9.92 4.95 11.06
N HIS A 64 9.24 4.13 10.27
CA HIS A 64 8.86 4.43 8.91
C HIS A 64 7.35 4.72 8.87
N ALA A 65 6.99 5.97 8.57
CA ALA A 65 5.62 6.43 8.51
C ALA A 65 5.33 7.13 7.18
N ALA A 66 4.76 6.37 6.25
CA ALA A 66 4.43 6.86 4.91
C ALA A 66 2.91 7.13 4.74
N VAL A 67 2.60 8.08 3.87
CA VAL A 67 1.24 8.36 3.40
C VAL A 67 1.19 8.23 1.89
N VAL A 68 0.28 7.41 1.38
CA VAL A 68 0.08 7.24 -0.07
C VAL A 68 -1.36 7.57 -0.43
N GLU A 69 -1.52 8.46 -1.40
CA GLU A 69 -2.80 8.91 -1.94
C GLU A 69 -2.84 8.61 -3.44
N LEU A 70 -3.84 7.84 -3.88
CA LEU A 70 -4.10 7.61 -5.29
C LEU A 70 -5.44 8.24 -5.66
N TYR A 71 -5.47 9.01 -6.74
CA TYR A 71 -6.69 9.55 -7.33
C TYR A 71 -6.84 9.01 -8.75
N CYS A 72 -7.91 8.25 -9.00
CA CYS A 72 -8.12 7.55 -10.26
C CYS A 72 -9.43 8.03 -10.93
N HIS A 73 -9.31 8.78 -12.03
CA HIS A 73 -10.43 9.29 -12.82
C HIS A 73 -11.12 8.20 -13.65
N GLY A 74 -12.18 8.58 -14.36
CA GLY A 74 -13.03 7.65 -15.11
C GLY A 74 -12.25 6.91 -16.19
N GLY A 75 -12.42 5.58 -16.24
CA GLY A 75 -11.71 4.69 -17.17
C GLY A 75 -10.20 4.63 -16.97
N ALA A 76 -9.64 5.23 -15.91
CA ALA A 76 -8.23 5.17 -15.60
C ALA A 76 -7.88 3.91 -14.78
N GLU A 77 -6.63 3.49 -14.81
CA GLU A 77 -6.12 2.37 -14.02
C GLU A 77 -4.78 2.69 -13.37
N ILE A 78 -4.68 2.46 -12.06
CA ILE A 78 -3.43 2.56 -11.29
C ILE A 78 -3.09 1.19 -10.72
N LYS A 79 -1.91 0.69 -11.05
CA LYS A 79 -1.28 -0.46 -10.40
C LYS A 79 -0.20 0.04 -9.45
N TYR A 80 -0.38 -0.22 -8.17
CA TYR A 80 0.58 0.15 -7.13
C TYR A 80 1.18 -1.09 -6.50
N SER A 81 2.48 -1.26 -6.68
CA SER A 81 3.24 -2.40 -6.20
C SER A 81 4.21 -1.95 -5.10
N THR A 82 4.32 -2.72 -4.03
CA THR A 82 5.25 -2.46 -2.93
C THR A 82 6.08 -3.71 -2.65
N VAL A 83 7.41 -3.57 -2.66
CA VAL A 83 8.34 -4.61 -2.24
C VAL A 83 9.20 -4.05 -1.12
N GLN A 84 8.96 -4.53 0.10
CA GLN A 84 9.65 -4.04 1.29
C GLN A 84 10.41 -5.17 1.97
N ASN A 85 11.70 -4.95 2.20
CA ASN A 85 12.57 -5.83 2.98
C ASN A 85 13.35 -5.00 4.02
N TRP A 86 12.81 -4.97 5.22
CA TRP A 86 13.33 -4.18 6.34
C TRP A 86 14.26 -4.97 7.26
N TYR A 87 14.89 -4.29 8.22
CA TYR A 87 15.59 -4.95 9.32
C TYR A 87 14.61 -5.30 10.46
N ALA A 88 14.53 -6.59 10.78
CA ALA A 88 13.52 -7.15 11.69
C ALA A 88 13.85 -6.98 13.18
N GLY A 89 15.05 -6.51 13.48
CA GLY A 89 15.67 -6.66 14.79
C GLY A 89 16.53 -7.92 14.87
N ASP A 90 17.18 -8.12 16.01
CA ASP A 90 17.95 -9.32 16.30
C ASP A 90 17.06 -10.55 16.60
N GLU A 91 17.69 -11.68 16.93
CA GLU A 91 16.99 -12.94 17.24
C GLU A 91 16.13 -12.86 18.51
N GLU A 92 16.41 -11.91 19.41
CA GLU A 92 15.65 -11.64 20.63
C GLU A 92 14.55 -10.57 20.43
N GLY A 93 14.45 -9.99 19.23
CA GLY A 93 13.49 -8.96 18.88
C GLY A 93 13.87 -7.53 19.31
N LYS A 94 15.15 -7.26 19.60
CA LYS A 94 15.65 -5.90 19.87
C LYS A 94 15.93 -5.17 18.56
N GLY A 95 15.59 -3.88 18.53
CA GLY A 95 15.74 -3.04 17.35
C GLY A 95 14.64 -3.27 16.32
N GLY A 96 15.00 -3.03 15.06
CA GLY A 96 14.11 -3.24 13.91
C GLY A 96 13.13 -2.10 13.64
N ILE A 97 12.41 -2.22 12.55
CA ILE A 97 11.62 -1.12 11.98
C ILE A 97 10.14 -1.22 12.37
N TYR A 98 9.58 -0.08 12.77
CA TYR A 98 8.14 0.12 12.88
C TYR A 98 7.61 0.69 11.57
N ASN A 99 6.76 -0.06 10.89
CA ASN A 99 6.25 0.26 9.57
C ASN A 99 4.76 0.61 9.66
N PHE A 100 4.48 1.90 9.85
CA PHE A 100 3.13 2.44 10.09
C PHE A 100 2.69 3.30 8.92
N VAL A 101 2.04 2.69 7.94
CA VAL A 101 1.75 3.35 6.66
C VAL A 101 0.26 3.44 6.41
N THR A 102 -0.17 4.62 5.98
CA THR A 102 -1.54 4.85 5.52
C THR A 102 -1.55 4.98 4.00
N LYS A 103 -2.05 3.96 3.29
CA LYS A 103 -2.27 4.01 1.84
C LYS A 103 -3.76 4.04 1.53
N ARG A 104 -4.20 4.96 0.67
CA ARG A 104 -5.60 5.06 0.25
C ARG A 104 -5.70 5.47 -1.21
N GLY A 105 -6.48 4.69 -1.95
CA GLY A 105 -6.86 5.00 -3.32
C GLY A 105 -8.32 5.39 -3.42
N LEU A 106 -8.60 6.41 -4.21
CA LEU A 106 -9.94 6.85 -4.58
C LEU A 106 -10.18 6.53 -6.06
N CYS A 107 -11.07 5.57 -6.30
CA CYS A 107 -11.69 5.32 -7.59
C CYS A 107 -12.78 6.38 -7.80
N ALA A 108 -12.37 7.59 -8.20
CA ALA A 108 -13.22 8.78 -8.25
C ALA A 108 -14.22 8.75 -9.42
N GLY A 109 -13.79 8.22 -10.57
CA GLY A 109 -14.61 8.21 -11.79
C GLY A 109 -15.16 6.83 -12.15
N PRO A 110 -16.16 6.76 -13.04
CA PRO A 110 -16.75 5.49 -13.45
C PRO A 110 -15.74 4.60 -14.18
N ARG A 111 -15.82 3.29 -13.99
CA ARG A 111 -14.89 2.29 -14.56
C ARG A 111 -13.41 2.53 -14.21
N SER A 112 -13.12 3.28 -13.15
CA SER A 112 -11.75 3.45 -12.64
C SER A 112 -11.29 2.17 -11.93
N LYS A 113 -10.00 1.86 -12.01
CA LYS A 113 -9.43 0.66 -11.38
C LYS A 113 -8.18 0.99 -10.56
N ILE A 114 -8.14 0.50 -9.33
CA ILE A 114 -6.96 0.55 -8.47
C ILE A 114 -6.60 -0.86 -8.04
N SER A 115 -5.34 -1.24 -8.24
CA SER A 115 -4.79 -2.53 -7.84
C SER A 115 -3.60 -2.34 -6.91
N TRP A 116 -3.72 -2.83 -5.69
CA TRP A 116 -2.64 -2.88 -4.71
C TRP A 116 -1.97 -4.25 -4.76
N THR A 117 -0.66 -4.28 -4.94
CA THR A 117 0.15 -5.50 -4.83
C THR A 117 1.26 -5.26 -3.81
N GLN A 118 1.40 -6.14 -2.84
CA GLN A 118 2.44 -5.99 -1.82
C GLN A 118 3.11 -7.31 -1.46
N VAL A 119 4.42 -7.23 -1.27
CA VAL A 119 5.25 -8.25 -0.65
C VAL A 119 5.98 -7.59 0.51
N GLU A 120 5.67 -8.05 1.72
CA GLU A 120 6.13 -7.43 2.96
C GLU A 120 6.93 -8.43 3.79
N THR A 121 8.16 -8.06 4.12
CA THR A 121 9.02 -8.80 5.04
C THR A 121 9.93 -7.83 5.83
N GLY A 122 10.45 -8.32 6.95
CA GLY A 122 11.58 -7.68 7.62
C GLY A 122 11.27 -6.54 8.60
N SER A 123 10.01 -6.17 8.88
CA SER A 123 9.74 -5.14 9.92
C SER A 123 9.58 -5.78 11.30
N ALA A 124 9.97 -5.10 12.39
CA ALA A 124 9.67 -5.57 13.75
C ALA A 124 8.16 -5.52 14.02
N ILE A 125 7.51 -4.39 13.67
CA ILE A 125 6.05 -4.25 13.71
C ILE A 125 5.58 -3.65 12.39
N THR A 126 4.60 -4.30 11.75
CA THR A 126 3.92 -3.79 10.55
C THR A 126 2.48 -3.46 10.87
N TRP A 127 2.04 -2.24 10.53
CA TRP A 127 0.65 -1.84 10.68
C TRP A 127 0.17 -1.08 9.43
N LYS A 128 -0.57 -1.77 8.55
CA LYS A 128 -0.93 -1.24 7.23
C LYS A 128 -2.27 -1.74 6.73
N TYR A 129 -3.06 -0.79 6.21
CA TYR A 129 -4.36 -1.09 5.60
C TYR A 129 -4.57 -0.34 4.27
N PRO A 130 -3.86 -0.70 3.18
CA PRO A 130 -4.13 -0.13 1.87
C PRO A 130 -5.61 -0.23 1.53
N SER A 131 -6.24 0.91 1.25
CA SER A 131 -7.68 1.01 1.12
C SER A 131 -8.07 1.46 -0.28
N VAL A 132 -9.24 1.03 -0.76
CA VAL A 132 -9.87 1.56 -1.98
C VAL A 132 -11.26 2.07 -1.64
N ILE A 133 -11.51 3.34 -1.95
CA ILE A 133 -12.85 3.92 -1.97
C ILE A 133 -13.35 3.84 -3.41
N LEU A 134 -14.37 3.02 -3.63
CA LEU A 134 -15.01 2.74 -4.91
C LEU A 134 -16.19 3.70 -5.09
N GLU A 135 -15.87 4.94 -5.47
CA GLU A 135 -16.86 6.02 -5.62
C GLU A 135 -17.56 6.01 -6.97
N GLY A 136 -16.80 5.85 -8.06
CA GLY A 136 -17.36 5.75 -9.39
C GLY A 136 -18.12 4.45 -9.64
N ASP A 137 -19.18 4.54 -10.45
CA ASP A 137 -19.93 3.37 -10.92
C ASP A 137 -19.01 2.43 -11.73
N GLU A 138 -19.22 1.12 -11.59
CA GLU A 138 -18.41 0.07 -12.22
C GLU A 138 -16.92 0.11 -11.85
N SER A 139 -16.53 0.83 -10.79
CA SER A 139 -15.14 0.87 -10.35
C SER A 139 -14.68 -0.43 -9.72
N VAL A 140 -13.38 -0.70 -9.83
CA VAL A 140 -12.77 -1.97 -9.41
C VAL A 140 -11.60 -1.73 -8.45
N GLY A 141 -11.63 -2.41 -7.31
CA GLY A 141 -10.57 -2.39 -6.31
C GLY A 141 -9.95 -3.77 -6.15
N GLU A 142 -8.63 -3.90 -6.32
CA GLU A 142 -7.94 -5.17 -6.13
C GLU A 142 -6.85 -5.03 -5.06
N PHE A 143 -6.66 -6.08 -4.29
CA PHE A 143 -5.61 -6.18 -3.28
C PHE A 143 -5.01 -7.58 -3.28
N TYR A 144 -3.69 -7.63 -3.48
CA TYR A 144 -2.88 -8.84 -3.44
C TYR A 144 -1.76 -8.63 -2.43
N SER A 145 -1.69 -9.47 -1.41
CA SER A 145 -0.70 -9.35 -0.34
C SER A 145 -0.04 -10.68 -0.03
N VAL A 146 1.29 -10.64 0.09
CA VAL A 146 2.11 -11.67 0.72
C VAL A 146 2.84 -11.03 1.90
N ALA A 147 2.58 -11.53 3.11
CA ALA A 147 3.22 -11.04 4.33
C ALA A 147 3.99 -12.17 5.01
N LEU A 148 5.30 -12.01 5.19
CA LEU A 148 6.17 -12.98 5.87
C LEU A 148 6.65 -12.40 7.20
N THR A 149 6.46 -13.17 8.28
CA THR A 149 6.98 -12.86 9.61
C THR A 149 7.77 -14.03 10.17
N ASN A 150 8.88 -13.75 10.84
CA ASN A 150 9.74 -14.71 11.53
C ASN A 150 10.24 -14.12 12.87
N ASN A 151 10.95 -14.93 13.69
CA ASN A 151 11.48 -14.52 15.00
C ASN A 151 10.38 -13.90 15.88
N TYR A 152 10.54 -12.65 16.33
CA TYR A 152 9.58 -11.95 17.18
C TYR A 152 8.79 -10.85 16.44
N GLN A 153 8.77 -10.89 15.10
CA GLN A 153 8.05 -9.91 14.30
C GLN A 153 6.54 -9.97 14.53
N GLN A 154 5.89 -8.82 14.41
CA GLN A 154 4.44 -8.67 14.50
C GLN A 154 3.91 -7.95 13.26
N ALA A 155 2.88 -8.52 12.63
CA ALA A 155 2.20 -7.90 11.51
C ALA A 155 0.70 -7.83 11.78
N ASP A 156 0.13 -6.63 11.66
CA ASP A 156 -1.30 -6.38 11.56
C ASP A 156 -1.57 -5.69 10.22
N THR A 157 -1.89 -6.50 9.22
CA THR A 157 -1.99 -6.05 7.83
C THR A 157 -3.31 -6.43 7.22
N GLY A 158 -3.75 -5.68 6.24
CA GLY A 158 -4.93 -6.04 5.45
C GLY A 158 -5.36 -4.91 4.56
N THR A 159 -6.65 -4.85 4.25
CA THR A 159 -7.18 -3.87 3.31
C THR A 159 -8.59 -3.43 3.68
N LYS A 160 -9.00 -2.25 3.20
CA LYS A 160 -10.38 -1.76 3.33
C LYS A 160 -10.94 -1.46 1.96
N MET A 161 -12.00 -2.17 1.57
CA MET A 161 -12.74 -1.94 0.34
C MET A 161 -14.08 -1.29 0.70
N ILE A 162 -14.28 -0.04 0.27
CA ILE A 162 -15.46 0.75 0.59
C ILE A 162 -16.23 0.99 -0.71
N HIS A 163 -17.34 0.29 -0.87
CA HIS A 163 -18.21 0.32 -2.05
C HIS A 163 -19.26 1.45 -1.89
N LYS A 164 -19.22 2.43 -2.80
CA LYS A 164 -20.18 3.55 -2.85
C LYS A 164 -20.95 3.62 -4.17
N GLY A 165 -20.26 3.43 -5.30
CA GLY A 165 -20.86 3.43 -6.65
C GLY A 165 -21.64 2.15 -6.97
N LYS A 166 -22.42 2.18 -8.04
CA LYS A 166 -23.17 1.01 -8.54
C LYS A 166 -22.25 0.03 -9.25
N ASN A 167 -22.56 -1.27 -9.17
CA ASN A 167 -21.86 -2.36 -9.86
C ASN A 167 -20.34 -2.39 -9.57
N THR A 168 -19.91 -1.82 -8.44
CA THR A 168 -18.50 -1.83 -8.03
C THR A 168 -18.05 -3.26 -7.69
N ARG A 169 -16.77 -3.57 -7.92
CA ARG A 169 -16.23 -4.91 -7.61
C ARG A 169 -14.96 -4.78 -6.79
N SER A 170 -14.76 -5.70 -5.85
CA SER A 170 -13.48 -5.82 -5.17
C SER A 170 -12.96 -7.25 -5.13
N ARG A 171 -11.64 -7.41 -5.21
CA ARG A 171 -10.95 -8.70 -5.06
C ARG A 171 -9.84 -8.56 -4.03
N ILE A 172 -9.87 -9.43 -3.03
CA ILE A 172 -8.88 -9.45 -1.94
C ILE A 172 -8.24 -10.83 -1.92
N ILE A 173 -6.91 -10.88 -2.06
CA ILE A 173 -6.10 -12.08 -1.86
C ILE A 173 -5.00 -11.73 -0.87
N SER A 174 -5.02 -12.41 0.28
CA SER A 174 -3.98 -12.28 1.30
C SER A 174 -3.38 -13.65 1.59
N LYS A 175 -2.05 -13.72 1.59
CA LYS A 175 -1.26 -14.89 1.97
C LYS A 175 -0.31 -14.48 3.09
N GLY A 176 -0.67 -14.81 4.33
CA GLY A 176 0.20 -14.63 5.50
C GLY A 176 1.04 -15.88 5.74
N ILE A 177 2.33 -15.70 5.97
CA ILE A 177 3.29 -16.75 6.30
C ILE A 177 3.93 -16.35 7.64
N SER A 178 3.81 -17.21 8.65
CA SER A 178 4.30 -16.96 10.01
C SER A 178 5.25 -18.08 10.41
N ALA A 179 6.44 -17.72 10.91
CA ALA A 179 7.47 -18.65 11.37
C ALA A 179 8.04 -18.23 12.74
N GLY A 180 8.73 -19.15 13.43
CA GLY A 180 9.34 -18.87 14.73
C GLY A 180 8.32 -18.50 15.81
N HIS A 181 8.59 -17.42 16.54
CA HIS A 181 7.71 -16.88 17.59
C HIS A 181 6.84 -15.71 17.09
N SER A 182 6.77 -15.50 15.77
CA SER A 182 6.17 -14.31 15.19
C SER A 182 4.64 -14.36 15.21
N ARG A 183 4.02 -13.20 15.05
CA ARG A 183 2.56 -13.06 14.94
C ARG A 183 2.18 -12.36 13.66
N ASN A 184 1.38 -13.02 12.84
CA ASN A 184 0.82 -12.46 11.62
C ASN A 184 -0.71 -12.44 11.70
N CYS A 185 -1.29 -11.24 11.71
CA CYS A 185 -2.72 -11.00 11.77
C CYS A 185 -3.18 -10.32 10.49
N TYR A 186 -4.13 -10.95 9.80
CA TYR A 186 -4.89 -10.27 8.75
C TYR A 186 -6.11 -9.56 9.35
N ARG A 187 -6.24 -8.26 9.07
CA ARG A 187 -7.42 -7.46 9.45
C ARG A 187 -7.90 -6.64 8.25
N GLY A 188 -9.09 -6.98 7.76
CA GLY A 188 -9.70 -6.31 6.61
C GLY A 188 -11.11 -5.79 6.89
N LEU A 189 -11.60 -4.92 6.00
CA LEU A 189 -12.96 -4.41 5.97
C LEU A 189 -13.50 -4.45 4.54
N VAL A 190 -14.68 -5.01 4.35
CA VAL A 190 -15.48 -4.81 3.14
C VAL A 190 -16.77 -4.12 3.59
N GLN A 191 -16.99 -2.90 3.11
CA GLN A 191 -18.13 -2.09 3.48
C GLN A 191 -18.93 -1.72 2.22
N VAL A 192 -20.20 -2.07 2.20
CA VAL A 192 -21.13 -1.73 1.12
C VAL A 192 -22.12 -0.68 1.62
N LEU A 193 -22.10 0.51 1.02
CA LEU A 193 -23.04 1.58 1.39
C LEU A 193 -24.39 1.39 0.69
N SER A 194 -25.43 2.04 1.23
CA SER A 194 -26.82 1.91 0.74
C SER A 194 -27.00 2.24 -0.76
N ASN A 195 -26.14 3.09 -1.32
CA ASN A 195 -26.20 3.51 -2.72
C ASN A 195 -25.47 2.54 -3.68
N ALA A 196 -24.68 1.61 -3.16
CA ALA A 196 -23.84 0.70 -3.94
C ALA A 196 -24.61 -0.54 -4.41
N GLN A 197 -25.53 -0.34 -5.36
CA GLN A 197 -26.34 -1.42 -5.93
C GLN A 197 -25.46 -2.42 -6.70
N ASN A 198 -25.70 -3.73 -6.53
CA ASN A 198 -24.95 -4.83 -7.16
C ASN A 198 -23.43 -4.83 -6.89
N ALA A 199 -23.01 -4.39 -5.70
CA ALA A 199 -21.63 -4.46 -5.22
C ALA A 199 -21.22 -5.87 -4.73
#